data_AF-A0AAW0KH38-F1
#
_entry.id   AF-A0AAW0KH38-F1
#
_cell.length_a   1.000
_cell.length_b   1.000
_cell.length_c   1.000
_cell.angle_alpha   90.00
_cell.angle_beta   90.00
_cell.angle_gamma   90.00
#
_symmetry.space_group_name_H-M   'P 1'
#
loop_
_entity.id
_entity.type
_entity.pdbx_description
1 polymer ?
#
loop_
_entity_poly.entity_id
_entity_poly.type
_entity_poly.pdbx_seq_one_letter_code
_entity_poly.pdbx_strand_id
1 'polypeptide(L)'
;MDPQTNEFEVLRVIRGDDTFCMNAYQVVEMFSLHNRSWKQLNCESDVMFSDILDNRDTEAYLEGFSFWYADALKDNVERINRFDFSNETFQTTPLPAETVIRRASDQRHILKVLNKSLSLMVLKDWNQDPYFEIWVLLEFEVRASWTKLFKIDCSNDIQILLGFWKNAKIFLNKKGELVLYDPLTKTIESVHPSQISKELQLVQCSIPKEYVELTEVW
;
A
#
# COMPACT_ATOMS: atom_id res chain seq x y z
N MET A 1 1.81 -12.58 -8.82
CA MET A 1 1.40 -13.94 -9.23
C MET A 1 0.56 -13.75 -10.46
N ASP A 2 1.13 -13.91 -11.64
CA ASP A 2 0.33 -13.88 -12.85
C ASP A 2 -0.72 -15.01 -12.75
N PRO A 3 -2.04 -14.69 -12.75
CA PRO A 3 -3.09 -15.69 -12.61
C PRO A 3 -3.09 -16.72 -13.74
N GLN A 4 -2.48 -16.41 -14.89
CA GLN A 4 -2.44 -17.31 -16.04
C GLN A 4 -1.29 -18.31 -16.00
N THR A 5 -0.11 -17.88 -15.55
CA THR A 5 1.10 -18.73 -15.55
C THR A 5 1.43 -19.31 -14.17
N ASN A 6 0.80 -18.83 -13.10
CA ASN A 6 1.12 -19.19 -11.70
C ASN A 6 2.59 -18.90 -11.34
N GLU A 7 3.23 -17.96 -12.05
CA GLU A 7 4.60 -17.54 -11.81
C GLU A 7 4.63 -16.30 -10.91
N PHE A 8 5.64 -16.23 -10.05
CA PHE A 8 5.90 -15.05 -9.25
C PHE A 8 6.77 -14.09 -10.06
N GLU A 9 6.23 -12.92 -10.33
CA GLU A 9 6.96 -11.84 -10.94
C GLU A 9 7.15 -10.73 -9.92
N VAL A 10 8.34 -10.14 -9.91
CA VAL A 10 8.68 -9.05 -9.00
C VAL A 10 8.73 -7.77 -9.80
N LEU A 11 7.90 -6.81 -9.45
CA LEU A 11 7.99 -5.45 -9.94
C LEU A 11 8.92 -4.67 -9.02
N ARG A 12 9.93 -4.00 -9.56
CA ARG A 12 10.72 -3.02 -8.83
C ARG A 12 10.74 -1.70 -9.57
N VAL A 13 10.83 -0.62 -8.81
CA VAL A 13 11.06 0.71 -9.36
C VAL A 13 12.37 1.23 -8.83
N ILE A 14 13.28 1.51 -9.77
CA ILE A 14 14.59 2.08 -9.51
C ILE A 14 14.50 3.57 -9.79
N ARG A 15 14.93 4.37 -8.82
CA ARG A 15 15.10 5.80 -9.02
C ARG A 15 16.59 6.12 -9.21
N GLY A 16 16.88 6.98 -10.17
CA GLY A 16 18.16 7.66 -10.26
C GLY A 16 17.96 9.17 -10.27
N ASP A 17 18.86 9.88 -9.61
CA ASP A 17 18.96 11.32 -9.70
C ASP A 17 20.12 11.67 -10.63
N ASP A 18 19.83 12.36 -11.73
CA ASP A 18 20.90 12.96 -12.54
C ASP A 18 21.33 14.27 -11.88
N THR A 19 22.48 14.23 -11.22
CA THR A 19 23.06 15.36 -10.47
C THR A 19 23.33 16.58 -11.35
N PHE A 20 23.38 16.43 -12.67
CA PHE A 20 23.59 17.53 -13.61
C PHE A 20 22.31 18.23 -14.08
N CYS A 21 21.14 17.58 -14.01
CA CYS A 21 19.93 18.06 -14.68
C CYS A 21 18.73 18.33 -13.76
N MET A 22 18.83 18.04 -12.44
CA MET A 22 17.67 18.08 -11.51
C MET A 22 16.46 17.27 -12.01
N ASN A 23 16.69 16.28 -12.87
CA ASN A 23 15.65 15.41 -13.40
C ASN A 23 15.76 14.05 -12.71
N ALA A 24 14.80 13.75 -11.85
CA ALA A 24 14.60 12.39 -11.35
C ALA A 24 14.05 11.52 -12.50
N TYR A 25 14.63 10.34 -12.69
CA TYR A 25 14.07 9.33 -13.58
C TYR A 25 13.71 8.07 -12.78
N GLN A 26 12.69 7.36 -13.24
CA GLN A 26 12.30 6.07 -12.70
C GLN A 26 12.35 5.01 -13.80
N VAL A 27 13.00 3.89 -13.48
CA VAL A 27 13.01 2.69 -14.31
C VAL A 27 12.16 1.66 -13.60
N VAL A 28 11.13 1.18 -14.28
CA VAL A 28 10.31 0.07 -13.80
C VAL A 28 10.81 -1.21 -14.45
N GLU A 29 11.11 -2.21 -13.65
CA GLU A 29 11.57 -3.51 -14.14
C GLU A 29 10.74 -4.63 -13.53
N MET A 30 10.50 -5.64 -14.35
CA MET A 30 9.83 -6.86 -13.94
C MET A 30 10.81 -8.03 -14.04
N PHE A 31 10.93 -8.77 -12.94
CA PHE A 31 11.69 -10.02 -12.94
C PHE A 31 10.78 -11.18 -13.29
N SER A 32 11.14 -11.92 -14.33
CA SER A 32 10.48 -13.18 -14.68
C SER A 32 11.27 -14.35 -14.08
N LEU A 33 10.60 -15.19 -13.28
CA LEU A 33 11.21 -16.41 -12.75
C LEU A 33 11.51 -17.43 -13.85
N HIS A 34 10.69 -17.48 -14.92
CA HIS A 34 10.89 -18.36 -16.06
C HIS A 34 12.25 -18.13 -16.72
N ASN A 35 12.50 -16.86 -17.08
CA ASN A 35 13.70 -16.46 -17.79
C ASN A 35 14.87 -16.13 -16.86
N ARG A 36 14.61 -16.02 -15.55
CA ARG A 36 15.55 -15.55 -14.52
C ARG A 36 16.23 -14.24 -14.93
N SER A 37 15.45 -13.34 -15.52
CA SER A 37 15.94 -12.10 -16.09
C SER A 37 15.03 -10.93 -15.72
N TRP A 38 15.66 -9.76 -15.66
CA TRP A 38 14.95 -8.49 -15.55
C TRP A 38 14.56 -8.02 -16.95
N LYS A 39 13.32 -7.57 -17.07
CA LYS A 39 12.78 -6.90 -18.26
C LYS A 39 12.39 -5.49 -17.86
N GLN A 40 12.99 -4.50 -18.51
CA GLN A 40 12.57 -3.11 -18.35
C GLN A 40 11.21 -2.91 -19.01
N LEU A 41 10.31 -2.25 -18.29
CA LEU A 41 8.98 -1.89 -18.77
C LEU A 41 8.98 -0.44 -19.24
N ASN A 42 8.28 -0.19 -20.34
CA ASN A 42 8.01 1.17 -20.78
C ASN A 42 6.90 1.73 -19.91
N CYS A 43 7.23 2.73 -19.10
CA CYS A 43 6.31 3.39 -18.20
C CYS A 43 6.25 4.87 -18.56
N GLU A 44 5.05 5.42 -18.69
CA GLU A 44 4.88 6.86 -18.84
C GLU A 44 5.29 7.59 -17.56
N SER A 45 5.72 8.85 -17.67
CA SER A 45 6.24 9.64 -16.55
C SER A 45 5.22 9.99 -15.46
N ASP A 46 3.99 9.50 -15.60
CA ASP A 46 2.85 9.84 -14.75
C ASP A 46 2.59 8.76 -13.68
N VAL A 47 3.32 7.63 -13.76
CA VAL A 47 3.29 6.51 -12.81
C VAL A 47 4.51 6.60 -11.87
N MET A 48 4.89 7.80 -11.48
CA MET A 48 6.05 8.01 -10.62
C MET A 48 5.71 7.55 -9.19
N PHE A 49 6.52 6.67 -8.60
CA PHE A 49 6.51 6.45 -7.16
C PHE A 49 6.80 7.76 -6.43
N SER A 50 6.02 8.06 -5.39
CA SER A 50 6.22 9.26 -4.57
C SER A 50 7.55 9.18 -3.82
N ASP A 51 8.27 10.29 -3.80
CA ASP A 51 9.49 10.51 -3.01
C ASP A 51 9.27 10.45 -1.49
N ILE A 52 8.02 10.48 -1.04
CA ILE A 52 7.70 10.97 0.31
C ILE A 52 7.52 9.84 1.32
N LEU A 53 7.40 8.58 0.91
CA LEU A 53 7.02 7.52 1.84
C LEU A 53 7.88 6.27 1.67
N ASP A 54 8.98 6.20 2.44
CA ASP A 54 9.57 4.96 2.93
C ASP A 54 8.59 4.23 3.90
N ASN A 55 7.34 4.05 3.45
CA ASN A 55 6.29 3.36 4.17
C ASN A 55 5.77 2.25 3.27
N ARG A 56 6.27 1.05 3.55
CA ARG A 56 5.84 -0.27 3.02
C ARG A 56 4.35 -0.59 3.20
N ASP A 57 3.61 0.32 3.83
CA ASP A 57 2.18 0.24 4.05
C ASP A 57 1.34 0.84 2.92
N THR A 58 1.99 1.36 1.86
CA THR A 58 1.32 2.01 0.74
C THR A 58 1.13 1.11 -0.48
N GLU A 59 1.46 -0.18 -0.36
CA GLU A 59 1.40 -1.18 -1.43
C GLU A 59 0.39 -2.29 -1.10
N ALA A 60 -0.29 -2.80 -2.13
CA ALA A 60 -1.19 -3.92 -2.01
C ALA A 60 -1.15 -4.82 -3.26
N TYR A 61 -1.52 -6.08 -3.07
CA TYR A 61 -1.63 -7.05 -4.17
C TYR A 61 -3.01 -7.72 -4.12
N LEU A 62 -3.71 -7.72 -5.26
CA LEU A 62 -5.03 -8.33 -5.38
C LEU A 62 -5.20 -8.90 -6.79
N GLU A 63 -5.53 -10.19 -6.89
CA GLU A 63 -5.97 -10.85 -8.13
C GLU A 63 -5.08 -10.63 -9.38
N GLY A 64 -3.75 -10.64 -9.23
CA GLY A 64 -2.85 -10.43 -10.38
C GLY A 64 -2.48 -8.98 -10.61
N PHE A 65 -2.88 -8.08 -9.73
CA PHE A 65 -2.59 -6.65 -9.81
C PHE A 65 -1.76 -6.20 -8.62
N SER A 66 -0.69 -5.44 -8.89
CA SER A 66 0.01 -4.66 -7.87
C SER A 66 -0.54 -3.25 -7.82
N PHE A 67 -0.78 -2.75 -6.62
CA PHE A 67 -1.26 -1.40 -6.38
C PHE A 67 -0.30 -0.66 -5.46
N TRP A 68 -0.10 0.61 -5.72
CA TRP A 68 0.67 1.47 -4.83
C TRP A 68 0.16 2.89 -4.87
N TYR A 69 0.32 3.58 -3.75
CA TYR A 69 0.08 5.01 -3.69
C TYR A 69 1.17 5.77 -4.46
N ALA A 70 0.76 6.81 -5.18
CA ALA A 70 1.66 7.70 -5.89
C ALA A 70 1.23 9.16 -5.71
N ASP A 71 2.22 10.03 -5.59
CA ASP A 71 2.09 11.48 -5.60
C ASP A 71 3.09 11.97 -6.64
N ALA A 72 2.57 12.36 -7.80
CA ALA A 72 3.42 12.71 -8.92
C ALA A 72 4.01 14.11 -8.70
N LEU A 73 5.34 14.17 -8.57
CA LEU A 73 6.12 15.39 -8.34
C LEU A 73 5.80 16.54 -9.31
N LYS A 74 5.35 16.21 -10.54
CA LYS A 74 5.07 17.20 -11.59
C LYS A 74 3.74 17.93 -11.41
N ASP A 75 2.71 17.26 -10.90
CA ASP A 75 1.35 17.82 -10.85
C ASP A 75 0.76 17.89 -9.43
N ASN A 76 1.45 17.35 -8.41
CA ASN A 76 1.00 17.26 -7.02
C ASN A 76 -0.39 16.61 -6.91
N VAL A 77 -0.68 15.63 -7.77
CA VAL A 77 -1.94 14.89 -7.74
C VAL A 77 -1.71 13.48 -7.20
N GLU A 78 -2.27 13.25 -6.02
CA GLU A 78 -2.34 11.97 -5.34
C GLU A 78 -3.22 10.98 -6.14
N ARG A 79 -2.71 9.77 -6.37
CA ARG A 79 -3.40 8.69 -7.08
C ARG A 79 -2.98 7.32 -6.53
N ILE A 80 -3.73 6.30 -6.92
CA ILE A 80 -3.31 4.91 -6.77
C ILE A 80 -2.98 4.38 -8.15
N ASN A 81 -1.77 3.87 -8.30
CA ASN A 81 -1.33 3.20 -9.49
C ASN A 81 -1.66 1.71 -9.41
N ARG A 82 -1.89 1.10 -10.56
CA ARG A 82 -2.11 -0.33 -10.74
C ARG A 82 -1.20 -0.82 -11.85
N PHE A 83 -0.56 -1.96 -11.62
CA PHE A 83 0.11 -2.73 -12.65
C PHE A 83 -0.61 -4.07 -12.85
N ASP A 84 -0.95 -4.37 -14.10
CA ASP A 84 -1.48 -5.65 -14.55
C ASP A 84 -0.33 -6.53 -15.03
N PHE A 85 -0.04 -7.60 -14.29
CA PHE A 85 1.03 -8.53 -14.66
C PHE A 85 0.69 -9.35 -15.92
N SER A 86 -0.59 -9.66 -16.16
CA SER A 86 -0.98 -10.47 -17.33
C SER A 86 -0.89 -9.68 -18.64
N ASN A 87 -1.20 -8.38 -18.61
CA ASN A 87 -1.17 -7.52 -19.80
C ASN A 87 0.05 -6.59 -19.84
N GLU A 88 0.87 -6.56 -18.79
CA GLU A 88 1.99 -5.63 -18.60
C GLU A 88 1.59 -4.15 -18.78
N THR A 89 0.42 -3.75 -18.27
CA THR A 89 -0.11 -2.39 -18.43
C THR A 89 -0.20 -1.64 -17.11
N PHE A 90 -0.06 -0.31 -17.19
CA PHE A 90 -0.23 0.61 -16.07
C PHE A 90 -1.57 1.31 -16.17
N GLN A 91 -2.22 1.47 -15.02
CA GLN A 91 -3.46 2.22 -14.87
C GLN A 91 -3.39 3.05 -13.60
N THR A 92 -4.22 4.09 -13.51
CA THR A 92 -4.30 4.92 -12.31
C THR A 92 -5.75 5.19 -11.93
N THR A 93 -5.99 5.38 -10.64
CA THR A 93 -7.29 5.82 -10.13
C THR A 93 -7.09 6.95 -9.12
N PRO A 94 -7.93 8.00 -9.14
CA PRO A 94 -7.84 9.08 -8.16
C PRO A 94 -8.27 8.60 -6.78
N LEU A 95 -7.76 9.28 -5.74
CA LEU A 95 -8.22 9.09 -4.37
C LEU A 95 -9.68 9.59 -4.19
N PRO A 96 -10.38 9.11 -3.12
CA PRO A 96 -11.65 9.69 -2.71
C PRO A 96 -11.55 11.23 -2.57
N ALA A 97 -12.57 11.96 -2.99
CA ALA A 97 -12.51 13.44 -2.99
C ALA A 97 -12.28 14.04 -1.61
N GLU A 98 -12.79 13.39 -0.56
CA GLU A 98 -12.69 13.81 0.83
C GLU A 98 -11.32 13.55 1.47
N THR A 99 -10.45 12.79 0.81
CA THR A 99 -9.13 12.44 1.34
C THR A 99 -8.01 13.27 0.74
N VAL A 100 -8.23 13.89 -0.42
CA VAL A 100 -7.22 14.73 -1.08
C VAL A 100 -7.00 16.03 -0.30
N ILE A 101 -5.82 16.22 0.29
CA ILE A 101 -5.47 17.47 1.01
C ILE A 101 -4.16 18.05 0.45
N ARG A 102 -4.22 19.35 0.11
CA ARG A 102 -3.11 20.14 -0.47
C ARG A 102 -1.89 20.36 0.46
N ARG A 103 -1.83 19.74 1.64
CA ARG A 103 -0.75 19.92 2.62
C ARG A 103 -0.43 18.59 3.30
N ALA A 104 0.63 17.95 2.80
CA ALA A 104 1.02 16.57 3.01
C ALA A 104 1.59 16.21 4.40
N SER A 105 1.68 17.13 5.36
CA SER A 105 2.45 16.85 6.59
C SER A 105 1.72 16.03 7.66
N ASP A 106 0.39 15.93 7.60
CA ASP A 106 -0.42 15.47 8.75
C ASP A 106 -1.23 14.19 8.47
N GLN A 107 -1.03 13.56 7.31
CA GLN A 107 -1.76 12.35 6.92
C GLN A 107 -0.85 11.17 6.60
N ARG A 108 -1.29 9.99 7.03
CA ARG A 108 -0.68 8.71 6.65
C ARG A 108 -1.69 7.92 5.83
N HIS A 109 -1.29 7.57 4.61
CA HIS A 109 -2.04 6.69 3.72
C HIS A 109 -1.54 5.26 3.89
N ILE A 110 -2.48 4.32 4.04
CA ILE A 110 -2.19 2.89 4.10
C ILE A 110 -3.10 2.17 3.10
N LEU A 111 -2.51 1.37 2.24
CA LEU A 111 -3.20 0.58 1.23
C LEU A 111 -3.19 -0.89 1.65
N LYS A 112 -4.37 -1.53 1.68
CA LYS A 112 -4.51 -2.96 1.99
C LYS A 112 -5.65 -3.57 1.18
N VAL A 113 -5.75 -4.90 1.20
CA VAL A 113 -6.92 -5.62 0.68
C VAL A 113 -7.88 -5.93 1.82
N LEU A 114 -9.15 -5.57 1.63
CA LEU A 114 -10.25 -5.91 2.55
C LEU A 114 -11.34 -6.63 1.76
N ASN A 115 -11.64 -7.88 2.14
CA ASN A 115 -12.69 -8.69 1.50
C ASN A 115 -12.60 -8.72 -0.05
N LYS A 116 -11.40 -8.95 -0.58
CA LYS A 116 -11.11 -8.94 -2.04
C LYS A 116 -11.34 -7.60 -2.74
N SER A 117 -11.42 -6.50 -2.00
CA SER A 117 -11.48 -5.15 -2.56
C SER A 117 -10.28 -4.35 -2.09
N LEU A 118 -9.85 -3.40 -2.93
CA LEU A 118 -8.80 -2.47 -2.55
C LEU A 118 -9.32 -1.50 -1.49
N SER A 119 -8.59 -1.34 -0.39
CA SER A 119 -8.96 -0.46 0.70
C SER A 119 -7.87 0.58 0.98
N LEU A 120 -8.30 1.83 1.09
CA LEU A 120 -7.46 2.96 1.47
C LEU A 120 -7.82 3.39 2.89
N MET A 121 -6.83 3.40 3.76
CA MET A 121 -6.95 3.89 5.12
C MET A 121 -6.21 5.22 5.23
N VAL A 122 -6.89 6.23 5.76
CA VAL A 122 -6.37 7.59 5.87
C VAL A 122 -6.39 8.00 7.32
N LEU A 123 -5.22 8.22 7.89
CA LEU A 123 -5.08 8.82 9.20
C LEU A 123 -5.20 10.34 9.07
N LYS A 124 -6.13 10.93 9.82
CA LYS A 124 -6.39 12.37 9.84
C LYS A 124 -6.22 12.94 11.24
N ASP A 125 -6.04 14.25 11.29
CA ASP A 125 -6.06 15.07 12.51
C ASP A 125 -5.07 14.60 13.59
N TRP A 126 -3.87 14.16 13.15
CA TRP A 126 -2.80 13.59 14.00
C TRP A 126 -2.46 14.43 15.23
N ASN A 127 -2.50 15.77 15.10
CA ASN A 127 -2.12 16.71 16.14
C ASN A 127 -3.26 17.09 17.11
N GLN A 128 -4.48 16.61 16.89
CA GLN A 128 -5.66 16.94 17.70
C GLN A 128 -6.35 15.65 18.17
N ASP A 129 -7.43 15.25 17.48
CA ASP A 129 -8.20 14.04 17.74
C ASP A 129 -7.98 13.08 16.56
N PRO A 130 -6.90 12.27 16.57
CA PRO A 130 -6.57 11.43 15.43
C PRO A 130 -7.68 10.41 15.17
N TYR A 131 -7.97 10.16 13.89
CA TYR A 131 -8.84 9.05 13.49
C TYR A 131 -8.45 8.47 12.14
N PHE A 132 -8.79 7.20 11.93
CA PHE A 132 -8.75 6.58 10.63
C PHE A 132 -10.10 6.68 9.93
N GLU A 133 -10.07 7.03 8.65
CA GLU A 133 -11.15 6.71 7.71
C GLU A 133 -10.74 5.51 6.87
N ILE A 134 -11.63 4.52 6.77
CA ILE A 134 -11.41 3.33 5.94
C ILE A 134 -12.34 3.42 4.74
N TRP A 135 -11.74 3.44 3.56
CA TRP A 135 -12.40 3.49 2.27
C TRP A 135 -12.19 2.19 1.51
N VAL A 136 -13.16 1.79 0.71
CA VAL A 136 -13.07 0.67 -0.21
C VAL A 136 -13.44 1.13 -1.61
N LEU A 137 -12.64 0.72 -2.59
CA LEU A 137 -12.88 0.99 -4.00
C LEU A 137 -13.71 -0.15 -4.59
N LEU A 138 -14.89 0.17 -5.13
CA LEU A 138 -15.79 -0.82 -5.72
C LEU A 138 -15.54 -1.03 -7.21
N GLU A 139 -15.09 0.00 -7.91
CA GLU A 139 -14.80 -0.03 -9.35
C GLU A 139 -13.53 0.78 -9.62
N PHE A 140 -12.50 0.13 -10.18
CA PHE A 140 -11.22 0.78 -10.47
C PHE A 140 -11.39 1.89 -11.52
N GLU A 141 -10.57 2.94 -11.45
CA GLU A 141 -10.63 4.17 -12.27
C GLU A 141 -11.88 5.07 -12.05
N VAL A 142 -12.91 4.59 -11.34
CA VAL A 142 -14.13 5.36 -11.07
C VAL A 142 -14.04 6.00 -9.69
N ARG A 143 -13.67 7.29 -9.63
CA ARG A 143 -13.56 8.04 -8.36
C ARG A 143 -14.80 7.94 -7.47
N ALA A 144 -15.98 7.98 -8.07
CA ALA A 144 -17.25 7.95 -7.35
C ALA A 144 -17.57 6.59 -6.71
N SER A 145 -16.82 5.53 -7.06
CA SER A 145 -17.03 4.18 -6.53
C SER A 145 -16.37 3.98 -5.15
N TRP A 146 -15.51 4.91 -4.73
CA TRP A 146 -14.96 4.92 -3.37
C TRP A 146 -16.09 5.06 -2.35
N THR A 147 -16.17 4.09 -1.44
CA THR A 147 -17.16 4.06 -0.37
C THR A 147 -16.46 4.05 0.98
N LYS A 148 -16.81 5.00 1.84
CA LYS A 148 -16.34 5.02 3.24
C LYS A 148 -17.08 3.94 4.03
N LEU A 149 -16.34 3.01 4.62
CA LEU A 149 -16.90 1.96 5.46
C LEU A 149 -16.94 2.39 6.94
N PHE A 150 -15.80 2.87 7.46
CA PHE A 150 -15.63 3.10 8.88
C PHE A 150 -14.90 4.39 9.18
N LYS A 151 -15.23 5.00 10.32
CA LYS A 151 -14.43 6.04 10.99
C LYS A 151 -14.04 5.51 12.37
N ILE A 152 -12.75 5.43 12.63
CA ILE A 152 -12.19 4.85 13.86
C ILE A 152 -11.44 5.93 14.63
N ASP A 153 -12.00 6.29 15.77
CA ASP A 153 -11.40 7.26 16.69
C ASP A 153 -10.15 6.68 17.35
N CYS A 154 -9.03 7.39 17.28
CA CYS A 154 -7.74 7.00 17.83
C CYS A 154 -7.35 7.78 19.11
N SER A 155 -8.21 8.69 19.60
CA SER A 155 -7.98 9.49 20.81
C SER A 155 -7.70 8.67 22.08
N ASN A 156 -8.14 7.41 22.13
CA ASN A 156 -7.98 6.49 23.27
C ASN A 156 -6.78 5.53 23.12
N ASP A 157 -5.60 6.06 22.80
CA ASP A 157 -4.31 5.35 22.78
C ASP A 157 -4.11 4.30 21.66
N ILE A 158 -4.89 4.38 20.57
CA ILE A 158 -4.63 3.56 19.38
C ILE A 158 -3.48 4.21 18.63
N GLN A 159 -2.36 3.49 18.57
CA GLN A 159 -1.11 4.03 18.03
C GLN A 159 -0.95 3.69 16.54
N ILE A 160 -1.25 2.45 16.15
CA ILE A 160 -0.98 1.97 14.79
C ILE A 160 -2.01 0.91 14.37
N LEU A 161 -2.58 1.07 13.18
CA LEU A 161 -3.33 0.02 12.50
C LEU A 161 -2.37 -0.95 11.81
N LEU A 162 -2.46 -2.23 12.13
CA LEU A 162 -1.52 -3.26 11.67
C LEU A 162 -2.06 -4.10 10.52
N GLY A 163 -3.39 -4.29 10.44
CA GLY A 163 -4.01 -5.01 9.34
C GLY A 163 -5.44 -5.45 9.62
N PHE A 164 -6.08 -6.01 8.61
CA PHE A 164 -7.43 -6.56 8.70
C PHE A 164 -7.43 -8.03 9.12
N TRP A 165 -8.51 -8.42 9.77
CA TRP A 165 -8.86 -9.78 10.15
C TRP A 165 -10.28 -10.12 9.69
N LYS A 166 -10.69 -11.37 9.91
CA LYS A 166 -12.02 -11.89 9.59
C LYS A 166 -13.12 -10.92 10.02
N ASN A 167 -14.16 -10.81 9.19
CA ASN A 167 -15.32 -9.95 9.40
C ASN A 167 -14.98 -8.45 9.51
N ALA A 168 -13.95 -7.99 8.80
CA ALA A 168 -13.46 -6.61 8.84
C ALA A 168 -13.02 -6.13 10.23
N LYS A 169 -12.77 -7.05 11.17
CA LYS A 169 -12.07 -6.71 12.42
C LYS A 169 -10.64 -6.28 12.08
N ILE A 170 -10.02 -5.51 12.98
CA ILE A 170 -8.78 -4.81 12.70
C ILE A 170 -7.79 -5.07 13.82
N PHE A 171 -6.58 -5.49 13.47
CA PHE A 171 -5.48 -5.52 14.42
C PHE A 171 -4.93 -4.12 14.64
N LEU A 172 -4.88 -3.71 15.90
CA LEU A 172 -4.35 -2.43 16.32
C LEU A 172 -3.25 -2.64 17.37
N ASN A 173 -2.27 -1.75 17.37
CA ASN A 173 -1.42 -1.54 18.53
C ASN A 173 -2.09 -0.49 19.43
N LYS A 174 -2.42 -0.87 20.66
CA LYS A 174 -2.94 0.01 21.70
C LYS A 174 -1.97 -0.01 22.88
N LYS A 175 -1.26 1.10 23.12
CA LYS A 175 -0.26 1.22 24.21
C LYS A 175 0.80 0.10 24.23
N GLY A 176 1.22 -0.39 23.07
CA GLY A 176 2.19 -1.49 22.96
C GLY A 176 1.57 -2.89 22.99
N GLU A 177 0.27 -3.01 23.22
CA GLU A 177 -0.44 -4.28 23.19
C GLU A 177 -1.15 -4.49 21.85
N LEU A 178 -1.10 -5.72 21.34
CA LEU A 178 -1.85 -6.12 20.16
C LEU A 178 -3.30 -6.41 20.55
N VAL A 179 -4.23 -5.69 19.95
CA VAL A 179 -5.67 -5.85 20.19
C VAL A 179 -6.41 -6.05 18.87
N LEU A 180 -7.58 -6.68 18.96
CA LEU A 180 -8.51 -6.84 17.84
C LEU A 180 -9.70 -5.90 18.07
N TYR A 181 -9.90 -5.00 17.13
CA TYR A 181 -10.98 -4.02 17.14
C TYR A 181 -12.07 -4.43 16.16
N ASP A 182 -13.32 -4.39 16.61
CA ASP A 182 -14.48 -4.55 15.75
C ASP A 182 -15.05 -3.16 15.41
N PRO A 183 -14.96 -2.69 14.16
CA PRO A 183 -15.43 -1.36 13.81
C PRO A 183 -16.96 -1.22 13.79
N LEU A 184 -17.71 -2.32 13.75
CA LEU A 184 -19.18 -2.30 13.77
C LEU A 184 -19.70 -2.13 15.20
N THR A 185 -19.19 -2.92 16.14
CA THR A 185 -19.61 -2.88 17.55
C THR A 185 -18.80 -1.91 18.38
N LYS A 186 -17.67 -1.43 17.86
CA LYS A 186 -16.66 -0.60 18.54
C LYS A 186 -16.05 -1.27 19.77
N THR A 187 -15.98 -2.59 19.79
CA THR A 187 -15.41 -3.37 20.90
C THR A 187 -13.94 -3.69 20.65
N ILE A 188 -13.19 -3.85 21.75
CA ILE A 188 -11.78 -4.22 21.74
C ILE A 188 -11.62 -5.54 22.48
N GLU A 189 -10.90 -6.48 21.86
CA GLU A 189 -10.56 -7.77 22.41
C GLU A 189 -9.03 -7.88 22.51
N SER A 190 -8.50 -8.37 23.63
CA SER A 190 -7.06 -8.66 23.77
C SER A 190 -6.69 -9.87 22.91
N VAL A 191 -5.61 -9.77 22.14
CA VAL A 191 -5.15 -10.89 21.29
C VAL A 191 -3.99 -11.59 21.99
N HIS A 192 -4.16 -12.88 22.29
CA HIS A 192 -3.04 -13.67 22.79
C HIS A 192 -2.18 -14.14 21.60
N PRO A 193 -0.82 -14.09 21.68
CA PRO A 193 0.05 -14.50 20.57
C PRO A 193 -0.20 -15.91 20.02
N SER A 194 -0.73 -16.83 20.84
CA SER A 194 -1.08 -18.18 20.39
C SER A 194 -2.30 -18.24 19.46
N GLN A 195 -3.15 -17.21 19.43
CA GLN A 195 -4.34 -17.12 18.57
C GLN A 195 -4.01 -16.64 17.15
N ILE A 196 -2.78 -16.16 16.94
CA ILE A 196 -2.31 -15.55 15.70
C ILE A 196 -1.82 -16.58 14.67
N SER A 197 -1.66 -17.85 15.08
CA SER A 197 -0.94 -18.81 14.24
C SER A 197 -1.67 -19.09 12.92
N LYS A 198 -0.93 -18.85 11.82
CA LYS A 198 -1.16 -19.22 10.40
C LYS A 198 -1.99 -18.30 9.50
N GLU A 199 -2.70 -17.31 10.01
CA GLU A 199 -3.59 -16.48 9.16
C GLU A 199 -3.26 -14.98 9.17
N LEU A 200 -2.30 -14.53 9.99
CA LEU A 200 -1.78 -13.19 9.86
C LEU A 200 -0.89 -13.13 8.61
N GLN A 201 -1.40 -12.52 7.53
CA GLN A 201 -0.53 -11.85 6.58
C GLN A 201 0.01 -10.58 7.26
N LEU A 202 0.86 -10.76 8.26
CA LEU A 202 1.84 -9.74 8.61
C LEU A 202 2.71 -9.60 7.36
N VAL A 203 2.57 -8.49 6.64
CA VAL A 203 3.58 -8.09 5.66
C VAL A 203 4.79 -7.61 6.46
N GLN A 204 5.49 -8.54 7.11
CA GLN A 204 6.91 -8.39 7.38
C GLN A 204 7.60 -9.04 6.19
N CYS A 205 7.87 -8.25 5.15
CA CYS A 205 8.88 -8.64 4.17
C CYS A 205 10.24 -8.51 4.86
N SER A 206 10.66 -9.56 5.57
CA SER A 206 12.07 -9.80 5.80
C SER A 206 12.66 -10.23 4.46
N ILE A 207 13.51 -9.39 3.88
CA ILE A 207 14.38 -9.80 2.77
C ILE A 207 15.12 -11.05 3.28
N PRO A 208 14.98 -12.22 2.63
CA PRO A 208 15.80 -13.38 2.99
C PRO A 208 17.26 -12.96 2.89
N LYS A 209 18.07 -13.24 3.93
CA LYS A 209 19.50 -12.88 3.95
C LYS A 209 20.27 -13.38 2.72
N GLU A 210 19.73 -14.38 2.03
CA GLU A 210 20.22 -14.97 0.79
C GLU A 210 20.24 -13.99 -0.42
N TYR A 211 19.62 -12.81 -0.33
CA TYR A 211 19.65 -11.78 -1.37
C TYR A 211 20.55 -10.57 -1.06
N VAL A 212 21.22 -10.54 0.10
CA VAL A 212 22.16 -9.46 0.47
C VAL A 212 23.57 -9.68 -0.08
N GLU A 213 23.91 -10.90 -0.54
CA GLU A 213 25.27 -11.22 -1.02
C GLU A 213 25.51 -10.95 -2.51
N LEU A 214 24.60 -10.30 -3.24
CA LEU A 214 24.80 -9.95 -4.66
C LEU A 214 25.10 -8.46 -4.93
N THR A 215 25.32 -7.65 -3.89
CA THR A 215 25.60 -6.20 -4.06
C THR A 215 27.05 -5.77 -3.82
N GLU A 216 28.01 -6.70 -3.75
CA GLU A 216 29.45 -6.35 -3.79
C GLU A 216 30.15 -6.97 -5.00
N VAL A 217 29.89 -6.46 -6.20
CA VAL A 217 30.93 -6.28 -7.24
C VAL A 217 30.49 -5.11 -8.13
N TRP A 218 31.20 -3.98 -8.01
CA TRP A 218 31.82 -3.13 -9.04
C TRP A 218 31.96 -1.69 -8.52
#